data_AF-A0A7X3X2L9-F1
#
_entry.id   AF-A0A7X3X2L9-F1
#
_cell.length_a   1.000
_cell.length_b   1.000
_cell.length_c   1.000
_cell.angle_alpha   90.00
_cell.angle_beta   90.00
_cell.angle_gamma   90.00
#
_symmetry.space_group_name_H-M   'P 1'
#
loop_
_entity.id
_entity.type
_entity.pdbx_description
1 polymer ?
#
loop_
_entity_poly.entity_id
_entity_poly.type
_entity_poly.pdbx_seq_one_letter_code
_entity_poly.pdbx_strand_id
1 'polypeptide(L)'
;MRHRVASRAGGEVAAPDPQRQRLRELIRTVLFRLHLSVALAAGLFIVTMAVTGVVLACEDAVMSLAERGRSVAVREDAPRLSPDEIVRAAVAWGERSGDPFTATSIEYRNRPGAAVQVHAGRDRRVFVDPYTGEVMGTGFPLLEGFFEGVQGMHRWLGVSGGAVRKGRAVTGAVNVAFLFLLLTGPLLWLPRRLTRKNLKENLVFRRGVRGPARKLNWHYVVGIWSFVPLVVISVTGVVMSYPGVGDRVYPVVG
;
A
#
# COMPACT_ATOMS: atom_id res chain seq x y z
N MET A 1 -47.53 -48.94 38.84
CA MET A 1 -47.27 -47.50 38.63
C MET A 1 -46.30 -47.37 37.46
N ARG A 2 -46.76 -46.82 36.33
CA ARG A 2 -45.99 -46.72 35.08
C ARG A 2 -45.16 -45.43 35.10
N HIS A 3 -43.84 -45.51 34.90
CA HIS A 3 -43.08 -44.36 34.40
C HIS A 3 -42.47 -44.71 33.04
N ARG A 4 -43.02 -44.05 32.03
CA ARG A 4 -42.75 -44.21 30.60
C ARG A 4 -41.50 -43.40 30.26
N VAL A 5 -40.51 -44.07 29.69
CA VAL A 5 -39.34 -43.46 29.05
C VAL A 5 -39.82 -42.65 27.84
N ALA A 6 -39.59 -41.34 27.87
CA ALA A 6 -39.85 -40.46 26.72
C ALA A 6 -38.63 -40.50 25.79
N SER A 7 -38.80 -41.23 24.68
CA SER A 7 -37.97 -41.14 23.48
C SER A 7 -38.07 -39.73 22.90
N ARG A 8 -36.95 -38.99 22.85
CA ARG A 8 -36.86 -37.70 22.17
C ARG A 8 -36.29 -37.95 20.77
N ALA A 9 -37.17 -37.79 19.78
CA ALA A 9 -36.93 -37.97 18.37
C ALA A 9 -35.67 -37.23 17.90
N GLY A 10 -34.76 -37.97 17.27
CA GLY A 10 -33.68 -37.40 16.46
C GLY A 10 -34.30 -36.75 15.23
N GLY A 11 -34.20 -35.42 15.13
CA GLY A 11 -34.57 -34.70 13.92
C GLY A 11 -33.65 -35.12 12.77
N GLU A 12 -34.23 -35.83 11.81
CA GLU A 12 -33.59 -36.18 10.55
C GLU A 12 -33.28 -34.88 9.80
N VAL A 13 -31.99 -34.51 9.74
CA VAL A 13 -31.53 -33.33 9.01
C VAL A 13 -31.79 -33.60 7.53
N ALA A 14 -32.82 -32.95 6.97
CA ALA A 14 -33.20 -33.10 5.57
C ALA A 14 -31.99 -32.95 4.65
N ALA A 15 -31.80 -33.93 3.75
CA ALA A 15 -30.69 -33.94 2.81
C ALA A 15 -30.73 -32.67 1.92
N PRO A 16 -29.58 -32.01 1.67
CA PRO A 16 -29.56 -30.76 0.93
C PRO A 16 -30.02 -30.95 -0.52
N ASP A 17 -30.93 -30.07 -0.97
CA ASP A 17 -31.51 -30.06 -2.32
C ASP A 17 -30.46 -30.18 -3.45
N PRO A 18 -30.53 -31.21 -4.31
CA PRO A 18 -29.56 -31.45 -5.38
C PRO A 18 -29.46 -30.31 -6.39
N GLN A 19 -30.54 -29.54 -6.65
CA GLN A 19 -30.48 -28.38 -7.54
C GLN A 19 -29.63 -27.26 -6.95
N ARG A 20 -29.79 -26.98 -5.64
CA ARG A 20 -28.97 -26.00 -4.92
C ARG A 20 -27.49 -26.38 -4.89
N GLN A 21 -27.18 -27.67 -4.77
CA GLN A 21 -25.80 -28.15 -4.82
C GLN A 21 -25.16 -27.93 -6.20
N ARG A 22 -25.88 -28.27 -7.28
CA ARG A 22 -25.41 -28.03 -8.66
C ARG A 22 -25.17 -26.55 -8.94
N LEU A 23 -26.09 -25.68 -8.52
CA LEU A 23 -25.94 -24.23 -8.69
C LEU A 23 -24.70 -23.69 -7.95
N ARG A 24 -24.46 -24.15 -6.71
CA ARG A 24 -23.26 -23.76 -5.94
C ARG A 24 -21.96 -24.19 -6.62
N GLU A 25 -21.92 -25.41 -7.16
CA GLU A 25 -20.74 -25.92 -7.87
C GLU A 25 -20.49 -25.15 -9.18
N LEU A 26 -21.55 -24.80 -9.92
CA LEU A 26 -21.46 -23.97 -11.12
C LEU A 26 -20.92 -22.58 -10.80
N ILE A 27 -21.51 -21.89 -9.81
CA ILE A 27 -21.07 -20.56 -9.37
C ILE A 27 -19.60 -20.59 -8.96
N ARG A 28 -19.19 -21.57 -8.14
CA ARG A 28 -17.80 -21.71 -7.70
C ARG A 28 -16.86 -21.94 -8.88
N THR A 29 -17.26 -22.75 -9.85
CA THR A 29 -16.46 -23.03 -11.06
C THR A 29 -16.29 -21.78 -11.92
N VAL A 30 -17.37 -21.02 -12.14
CA VAL A 30 -17.33 -19.76 -12.89
C VAL A 30 -16.45 -18.74 -12.16
N LEU A 31 -16.66 -18.56 -10.85
CA LEU A 31 -15.82 -17.66 -10.03
C LEU A 31 -14.35 -18.05 -10.08
N PHE A 32 -14.02 -19.35 -10.00
CA PHE A 32 -12.64 -19.82 -10.10
C PHE A 32 -12.03 -19.51 -11.47
N ARG A 33 -12.77 -19.74 -12.56
CA ARG A 33 -12.31 -19.42 -13.92
C ARG A 33 -12.07 -17.93 -14.08
N LEU A 34 -13.01 -17.09 -13.64
CA LEU A 34 -12.87 -15.63 -13.67
C LEU A 34 -11.69 -15.16 -12.82
N HIS A 35 -11.57 -15.64 -11.58
CA HIS A 35 -10.45 -15.32 -10.69
C HIS A 35 -9.12 -15.67 -11.34
N LEU A 36 -8.99 -16.89 -11.90
CA LEU A 36 -7.76 -17.32 -12.55
C LEU A 36 -7.45 -16.48 -13.81
N SER A 37 -8.44 -16.24 -14.66
CA SER A 37 -8.28 -15.45 -15.89
C SER A 37 -7.87 -14.00 -15.58
N VAL A 38 -8.52 -13.37 -14.60
CA VAL A 38 -8.20 -12.01 -14.17
C VAL A 38 -6.82 -11.96 -13.51
N ALA A 39 -6.50 -12.93 -12.64
CA ALA A 39 -5.18 -13.01 -12.01
C ALA A 39 -4.06 -13.21 -13.04
N LEU A 40 -4.30 -13.99 -14.10
CA LEU A 40 -3.32 -14.19 -15.15
C LEU A 40 -3.13 -12.94 -16.02
N ALA A 41 -4.23 -12.27 -16.40
CA ALA A 41 -4.19 -11.08 -17.24
C ALA A 41 -3.60 -9.86 -16.51
N ALA A 42 -3.98 -9.64 -15.24
CA ALA A 42 -3.54 -8.49 -14.46
C ALA A 42 -2.30 -8.77 -13.61
N GLY A 43 -1.89 -10.04 -13.46
CA GLY A 43 -0.88 -10.47 -12.49
C GLY A 43 0.46 -9.76 -12.62
N LEU A 44 0.94 -9.54 -13.84
CA LEU A 44 2.19 -8.80 -14.07
C LEU A 44 2.08 -7.37 -13.54
N PHE A 45 1.00 -6.67 -13.88
CA PHE A 45 0.75 -5.31 -13.41
C PHE A 45 0.61 -5.27 -11.88
N ILE A 46 -0.14 -6.20 -11.29
CA ILE A 46 -0.31 -6.28 -9.84
C ILE A 46 1.05 -6.48 -9.14
N VAL A 47 1.93 -7.34 -9.67
CA VAL A 47 3.28 -7.54 -9.12
C VAL A 47 4.11 -6.26 -9.23
N THR A 48 4.12 -5.59 -10.39
CA THR A 48 4.83 -4.32 -10.56
C THR A 48 4.32 -3.27 -9.58
N MET A 49 3.01 -3.15 -9.41
CA MET A 49 2.37 -2.24 -8.46
C MET A 49 2.73 -2.57 -7.01
N ALA A 50 2.73 -3.86 -6.64
CA ALA A 50 3.09 -4.30 -5.29
C ALA A 50 4.57 -4.01 -4.98
N VAL A 51 5.48 -4.32 -5.90
CA VAL A 51 6.92 -4.07 -5.73
C VAL A 51 7.19 -2.58 -5.60
N THR A 52 6.66 -1.77 -6.53
CA THR A 52 6.83 -0.31 -6.48
C THR A 52 6.18 0.30 -5.23
N GLY A 53 5.03 -0.20 -4.80
CA GLY A 53 4.37 0.25 -3.57
C GLY A 53 5.18 -0.04 -2.31
N VAL A 54 5.83 -1.21 -2.21
CA VAL A 54 6.74 -1.53 -1.10
C VAL A 54 7.96 -0.61 -1.12
N VAL A 55 8.53 -0.33 -2.30
CA VAL A 55 9.66 0.60 -2.43
C VAL A 55 9.26 2.00 -1.97
N LEU A 56 8.10 2.50 -2.39
CA LEU A 56 7.59 3.82 -1.97
C LEU A 56 7.27 3.89 -0.48
N ALA A 57 6.76 2.82 0.12
CA ALA A 57 6.54 2.76 1.57
C ALA A 57 7.84 2.90 2.39
N CYS A 58 9.00 2.63 1.76
CA CYS A 58 10.31 2.80 2.37
C CYS A 58 10.94 4.18 2.10
N GLU A 59 10.33 5.04 1.28
CA GLU A 59 10.89 6.34 0.86
C GLU A 59 11.29 7.20 2.06
N ASP A 60 10.35 7.49 2.96
CA ASP A 60 10.60 8.31 4.15
C ASP A 60 11.73 7.76 5.03
N ALA A 61 11.80 6.42 5.17
CA ALA A 61 12.82 5.77 5.98
C ALA A 61 14.22 5.91 5.35
N VAL A 62 14.31 5.72 4.03
CA VAL A 62 15.58 5.84 3.29
C VAL A 62 16.02 7.30 3.23
N MET A 63 15.11 8.24 2.95
CA MET A 63 15.38 9.67 2.96
C MET A 63 15.83 10.15 4.34
N SER A 64 15.14 9.73 5.41
CA SER A 64 15.53 10.03 6.78
C SER A 64 16.93 9.52 7.12
N LEU A 65 17.29 8.31 6.65
CA LEU A 65 18.63 7.77 6.85
C LEU A 65 19.70 8.58 6.10
N ALA A 66 19.42 8.99 4.86
CA ALA A 66 20.34 9.85 4.09
C ALA A 66 20.54 11.21 4.76
N GLU A 67 19.47 11.82 5.27
CA GLU A 67 19.49 13.11 5.96
C GLU A 67 20.30 13.10 7.26
N ARG A 68 20.44 11.94 7.94
CA ARG A 68 21.30 11.83 9.14
C ARG A 68 22.76 12.15 8.85
N GLY A 69 23.20 11.95 7.59
CA GLY A 69 24.53 12.36 7.14
C GLY A 69 24.75 13.87 7.14
N ARG A 70 23.68 14.67 7.24
CA ARG A 70 23.72 16.14 7.38
C ARG A 70 23.31 16.58 8.79
N SER A 71 23.82 15.86 9.78
CA SER A 71 23.62 16.23 11.17
C SER A 71 24.49 17.43 11.54
N VAL A 72 23.90 18.32 12.34
CA VAL A 72 24.54 19.52 12.89
C VAL A 72 25.03 19.20 14.29
N ALA A 73 26.20 19.73 14.66
CA ALA A 73 26.68 19.65 16.04
C ALA A 73 25.72 20.41 16.97
N VAL A 74 25.21 19.74 18.00
CA VAL A 74 24.32 20.40 18.97
C VAL A 74 25.14 21.40 19.78
N ARG A 75 24.68 22.65 19.82
CA ARG A 75 25.27 23.72 20.63
C ARG A 75 24.28 24.06 21.74
N GLU A 76 24.55 23.61 22.96
CA GLU A 76 23.66 23.84 24.10
C GLU A 76 23.61 25.33 24.51
N ASP A 77 24.71 26.06 24.25
CA ASP A 77 24.88 27.46 24.66
C ASP A 77 24.49 28.48 23.58
N ALA A 78 24.05 28.02 22.40
CA ALA A 78 23.70 28.91 21.29
C ALA A 78 22.18 28.91 21.05
N PRO A 79 21.50 30.07 21.10
CA PRO A 79 20.11 30.14 20.69
C PRO A 79 19.97 29.76 19.22
N ARG A 80 18.91 29.03 18.88
CA ARG A 80 18.58 28.74 17.48
C ARG A 80 18.15 30.02 16.79
N LEU A 81 18.51 30.16 15.53
CA LEU A 81 18.01 31.20 14.63
C LEU A 81 16.49 31.12 14.52
N SER A 82 15.88 32.29 14.37
CA SER A 82 14.45 32.42 14.08
C SER A 82 14.12 31.85 12.69
N PRO A 83 12.86 31.44 12.45
CA PRO A 83 12.42 30.96 11.13
C PRO A 83 12.74 31.93 9.99
N ASP A 84 12.59 33.23 10.23
CA ASP A 84 12.85 34.27 9.23
C ASP A 84 14.34 34.39 8.90
N GLU A 85 15.22 34.23 9.89
CA GLU A 85 16.68 34.21 9.68
C GLU A 85 17.10 33.01 8.85
N ILE A 86 16.52 31.83 9.13
CA ILE A 86 16.77 30.61 8.37
C ILE A 86 16.34 30.78 6.92
N VAL A 87 15.14 31.31 6.67
CA VAL A 87 14.66 31.57 5.31
C VAL A 87 15.55 32.57 4.59
N ARG A 88 15.95 33.68 5.25
CA ARG A 88 16.86 34.67 4.64
C ARG A 88 18.19 34.05 4.27
N ALA A 89 18.79 33.27 5.16
CA ALA A 89 20.06 32.60 4.90
C ALA A 89 19.96 31.64 3.70
N ALA A 90 18.85 30.92 3.62
CA ALA A 90 18.56 29.97 2.57
C ALA A 90 18.34 30.70 1.21
N VAL A 91 17.48 31.72 1.15
CA VAL A 91 17.24 32.53 -0.07
C VAL A 91 18.53 33.20 -0.55
N ALA A 92 19.30 33.80 0.35
CA ALA A 92 20.58 34.43 0.02
C ALA A 92 21.60 33.42 -0.51
N TRP A 93 21.58 32.18 -0.02
CA TRP A 93 22.39 31.11 -0.60
C TRP A 93 21.97 30.78 -2.03
N GLY A 94 20.67 30.68 -2.31
CA GLY A 94 20.13 30.41 -3.65
C GLY A 94 20.51 31.46 -4.68
N GLU A 95 20.44 32.74 -4.30
CA GLU A 95 20.90 33.84 -5.15
C GLU A 95 22.39 33.74 -5.48
N ARG A 96 23.24 33.41 -4.50
CA ARG A 96 24.70 33.27 -4.69
C ARG A 96 25.09 32.04 -5.50
N SER A 97 24.36 30.93 -5.35
CA SER A 97 24.66 29.68 -6.06
C SER A 97 24.16 29.67 -7.50
N GLY A 98 23.49 30.75 -7.95
CA GLY A 98 22.88 30.81 -9.28
C GLY A 98 21.61 29.95 -9.40
N ASP A 99 21.06 29.50 -8.28
CA ASP A 99 19.79 28.77 -8.20
C ASP A 99 18.81 29.50 -7.26
N PRO A 100 18.22 30.63 -7.72
CA PRO A 100 17.24 31.36 -6.92
C PRO A 100 16.07 30.45 -6.57
N PHE A 101 15.70 30.42 -5.30
CA PHE A 101 14.54 29.67 -4.85
C PHE A 101 13.67 30.52 -3.94
N THR A 102 12.35 30.34 -4.07
CA THR A 102 11.36 30.97 -3.20
C THR A 102 10.99 29.98 -2.10
N ALA A 103 11.27 30.34 -0.85
CA ALA A 103 10.87 29.52 0.29
C ALA A 103 9.34 29.43 0.37
N THR A 104 8.83 28.20 0.48
CA THR A 104 7.40 27.90 0.55
C THR A 104 7.00 27.31 1.89
N SER A 105 7.89 26.53 2.51
CA SER A 105 7.69 25.99 3.85
C SER A 105 9.03 25.74 4.54
N ILE A 106 8.96 25.63 5.86
CA ILE A 106 10.09 25.26 6.73
C ILE A 106 9.66 24.03 7.51
N GLU A 107 10.54 23.04 7.57
CA GLU A 107 10.32 21.81 8.33
C GLU A 107 11.39 21.64 9.42
N TYR A 108 10.92 21.49 10.65
CA TYR A 108 11.76 21.17 11.79
C TYR A 108 11.61 19.69 12.14
N ARG A 109 12.73 18.95 12.17
CA ARG A 109 12.73 17.58 12.69
C ARG A 109 12.95 17.60 14.19
N ASN A 110 12.11 16.86 14.92
CA ASN A 110 12.27 16.64 16.35
C ASN A 110 13.39 15.61 16.63
N ARG A 111 14.64 16.00 16.33
CA ARG A 111 15.87 15.24 16.60
C ARG A 111 16.99 16.20 16.98
N PRO A 112 17.76 15.91 18.05
CA PRO A 112 18.96 16.69 18.36
C PRO A 112 19.92 16.72 17.17
N GLY A 113 20.39 17.91 16.80
CA GLY A 113 21.34 18.09 15.70
C GLY A 113 20.74 17.82 14.32
N ALA A 114 19.42 17.94 14.14
CA ALA A 114 18.83 17.98 12.82
C ALA A 114 18.99 19.38 12.20
N ALA A 115 19.45 19.42 10.95
CA ALA A 115 19.35 20.60 10.12
C ALA A 115 17.87 20.94 9.85
N VAL A 116 17.59 22.23 9.66
CA VAL A 116 16.27 22.74 9.28
C VAL A 116 16.14 22.64 7.77
N GLN A 117 15.00 22.15 7.28
CA GLN A 117 14.75 22.06 5.85
C GLN A 117 13.92 23.26 5.40
N VAL A 118 14.39 23.97 4.39
CA VAL A 118 13.64 25.03 3.72
C VAL A 118 13.25 24.52 2.34
N HIS A 119 11.95 24.41 2.09
CA HIS A 119 11.41 23.85 0.85
C HIS A 119 11.04 24.95 -0.14
N ALA A 120 11.23 24.68 -1.42
CA ALA A 120 10.91 25.53 -2.55
C ALA A 120 10.02 24.78 -3.55
N GLY A 121 8.71 24.78 -3.29
CA GLY A 121 7.77 23.92 -4.01
C GLY A 121 7.83 22.49 -3.49
N ARG A 122 7.58 21.51 -4.36
CA ARG A 122 7.44 20.11 -3.97
C ARG A 122 8.76 19.32 -3.99
N ASP A 123 9.66 19.70 -4.90
CA ASP A 123 10.77 18.82 -5.30
C ASP A 123 12.15 19.42 -4.95
N ARG A 124 12.18 20.63 -4.36
CA ARG A 124 13.42 21.31 -3.99
C ARG A 124 13.43 21.69 -2.53
N ARG A 125 14.55 21.41 -1.87
CA ARG A 125 14.79 21.81 -0.48
C ARG A 125 16.27 22.00 -0.21
N VAL A 126 16.57 22.84 0.76
CA VAL A 126 17.93 23.10 1.26
C VAL A 126 17.99 22.84 2.76
N PHE A 127 19.14 22.38 3.23
CA PHE A 127 19.39 22.07 4.63
C PHE A 127 20.21 23.20 5.24
N VAL A 128 19.68 23.78 6.33
CA VAL A 128 20.28 24.93 7.01
C VAL A 128 20.62 24.55 8.44
N ASP A 129 21.81 24.92 8.88
CA ASP A 129 22.23 24.81 10.27
C ASP A 129 21.36 25.78 11.13
N PRO A 130 20.60 25.27 12.13
CA PRO A 130 19.73 26.11 12.95
C PRO A 130 20.47 27.08 13.87
N TYR A 131 21.77 26.96 14.06
CA TYR A 131 22.56 27.83 14.94
C TYR A 131 23.40 28.84 14.16
N THR A 132 23.98 28.44 13.03
CA THR A 132 24.88 29.31 12.25
C THR A 132 24.21 29.94 11.03
N GLY A 133 23.11 29.35 10.54
CA GLY A 133 22.50 29.73 9.27
C GLY A 133 23.28 29.25 8.05
N GLU A 134 24.30 28.41 8.25
CA GLU A 134 25.07 27.83 7.16
C GLU A 134 24.22 26.84 6.36
N VAL A 135 24.22 26.97 5.04
CA VAL A 135 23.52 26.03 4.15
C VAL A 135 24.42 24.83 3.88
N MET A 136 24.02 23.68 4.40
CA MET A 136 24.76 22.41 4.34
C MET A 136 24.60 21.68 2.99
N GLY A 137 23.71 22.17 2.12
CA GLY A 137 23.47 21.63 0.78
C GLY A 137 22.00 21.59 0.37
N THR A 138 21.75 21.30 -0.90
CA THR A 138 20.43 21.00 -1.49
C THR A 138 20.01 19.57 -1.20
N GLY A 139 18.81 19.13 -1.59
CA GLY A 139 18.26 17.76 -1.45
C GLY A 139 19.16 16.57 -1.82
N PHE A 140 18.55 15.44 -2.15
CA PHE A 140 19.28 14.25 -2.63
C PHE A 140 18.80 13.90 -4.05
N PRO A 141 19.24 14.62 -5.10
CA PRO A 141 18.62 14.57 -6.43
C PRO A 141 18.56 13.17 -7.03
N LEU A 142 19.58 12.34 -6.81
CA LEU A 142 19.59 10.96 -7.31
C LEU A 142 18.54 10.08 -6.62
N LEU A 143 18.37 10.27 -5.31
CA LEU A 143 17.45 9.47 -4.51
C LEU A 143 16.01 9.96 -4.71
N GLU A 144 15.81 11.27 -4.71
CA GLU A 144 14.54 11.95 -5.02
C GLU A 144 14.07 11.56 -6.43
N GLY A 145 14.93 11.68 -7.45
CA GLY A 145 14.62 11.28 -8.82
C GLY A 145 14.35 9.77 -8.97
N PHE A 146 15.00 8.91 -8.18
CA PHE A 146 14.67 7.48 -8.14
C PHE A 146 13.25 7.26 -7.62
N PHE A 147 12.87 7.86 -6.49
CA PHE A 147 11.53 7.71 -5.92
C PHE A 147 10.45 8.35 -6.79
N GLU A 148 10.71 9.49 -7.43
CA GLU A 148 9.84 10.07 -8.45
C GLU A 148 9.60 9.09 -9.61
N GLY A 149 10.66 8.45 -10.11
CA GLY A 149 10.57 7.44 -11.17
C GLY A 149 9.75 6.22 -10.73
N VAL A 150 9.98 5.70 -9.52
CA VAL A 150 9.22 4.59 -8.96
C VAL A 150 7.75 4.98 -8.75
N GLN A 151 7.49 6.19 -8.25
CA GLN A 151 6.14 6.72 -8.08
C GLN A 151 5.44 6.81 -9.43
N GLY A 152 6.17 7.19 -10.48
CA GLY A 152 5.62 7.21 -11.81
C GLY A 152 5.30 5.85 -12.40
N MET A 153 6.15 4.86 -12.13
CA MET A 153 5.84 3.47 -12.45
C MET A 153 4.58 3.00 -11.70
N HIS A 154 4.46 3.31 -10.42
CA HIS A 154 3.32 2.92 -9.59
C HIS A 154 2.02 3.60 -10.02
N ARG A 155 2.04 4.90 -10.34
CA ARG A 155 0.81 5.65 -10.58
C ARG A 155 0.35 5.64 -12.04
N TRP A 156 1.28 5.54 -12.98
CA TRP A 156 1.00 5.68 -14.41
C TRP A 156 1.83 4.73 -15.30
N LEU A 157 2.44 3.69 -14.74
CA LEU A 157 3.24 2.70 -15.47
C LEU A 157 4.43 3.31 -16.24
N GLY A 158 5.00 4.41 -15.72
CA GLY A 158 6.17 5.06 -16.30
C GLY A 158 5.87 5.88 -17.57
N VAL A 159 4.61 5.93 -17.99
CA VAL A 159 4.13 6.75 -19.11
C VAL A 159 4.13 8.24 -18.77
N SER A 160 4.81 9.07 -19.57
CA SER A 160 4.84 10.52 -19.39
C SER A 160 4.03 11.29 -20.45
N GLY A 161 3.87 12.60 -20.24
CA GLY A 161 3.21 13.52 -21.19
C GLY A 161 1.75 13.20 -21.46
N GLY A 162 1.32 13.30 -22.72
CA GLY A 162 -0.09 13.13 -23.14
C GLY A 162 -0.68 11.74 -22.88
N ALA A 163 0.14 10.74 -22.55
CA ALA A 163 -0.30 9.37 -22.31
C ALA A 163 -0.52 9.04 -20.80
N VAL A 164 -0.19 9.97 -19.89
CA VAL A 164 -0.42 9.82 -18.43
C VAL A 164 -1.88 9.46 -18.12
N ARG A 165 -2.85 10.05 -18.84
CA ARG A 165 -4.29 9.75 -18.65
C ARG A 165 -4.60 8.27 -18.93
N LYS A 166 -3.96 7.67 -19.94
CA LYS A 166 -4.11 6.25 -20.25
C LYS A 166 -3.43 5.39 -19.18
N GLY A 167 -2.20 5.74 -18.77
CA GLY A 167 -1.49 5.05 -17.69
C GLY A 167 -2.32 5.01 -16.40
N ARG A 168 -2.87 6.15 -15.97
CA ARG A 168 -3.76 6.23 -14.81
C ARG A 168 -5.02 5.36 -14.95
N ALA A 169 -5.64 5.33 -16.13
CA ALA A 169 -6.82 4.51 -16.37
C ALA A 169 -6.50 3.00 -16.28
N VAL A 170 -5.35 2.57 -16.82
CA VAL A 170 -4.89 1.18 -16.73
C VAL A 170 -4.60 0.82 -15.28
N THR A 171 -3.82 1.64 -14.56
CA THR A 171 -3.53 1.42 -13.14
C THR A 171 -4.81 1.33 -12.30
N GLY A 172 -5.80 2.19 -12.56
CA GLY A 172 -7.10 2.14 -11.91
C GLY A 172 -7.86 0.84 -12.20
N ALA A 173 -7.89 0.40 -13.46
CA ALA A 173 -8.52 -0.87 -13.85
C ALA A 173 -7.83 -2.08 -13.21
N VAL A 174 -6.50 -2.08 -13.14
CA VAL A 174 -5.70 -3.12 -12.46
C VAL A 174 -6.05 -3.15 -10.96
N ASN A 175 -6.23 -2.00 -10.32
CA ASN A 175 -6.60 -1.97 -8.92
C ASN A 175 -8.03 -2.50 -8.67
N VAL A 176 -8.99 -2.20 -9.55
CA VAL A 176 -10.34 -2.78 -9.48
C VAL A 176 -10.30 -4.30 -9.71
N ALA A 177 -9.51 -4.76 -10.68
CA ALA A 177 -9.28 -6.18 -10.91
C ALA A 177 -8.65 -6.85 -9.69
N PHE A 178 -7.69 -6.20 -9.03
CA PHE A 178 -7.08 -6.69 -7.80
C PHE A 178 -8.09 -6.77 -6.66
N LEU A 179 -8.94 -5.76 -6.48
CA LEU A 179 -10.03 -5.80 -5.50
C LEU A 179 -11.00 -6.97 -5.77
N PHE A 180 -11.36 -7.21 -7.03
CA PHE A 180 -12.16 -8.38 -7.40
C PHE A 180 -11.47 -9.69 -7.01
N LEU A 181 -10.16 -9.84 -7.25
CA LEU A 181 -9.39 -11.02 -6.83
C LEU A 181 -9.37 -11.17 -5.31
N LEU A 182 -9.21 -10.08 -4.57
CA LEU A 182 -9.26 -10.08 -3.11
C LEU A 182 -10.62 -10.54 -2.60
N LEU A 183 -11.73 -10.05 -3.15
CA LEU A 183 -13.07 -10.43 -2.70
C LEU A 183 -13.44 -11.87 -3.07
N THR A 184 -13.03 -12.34 -4.25
CA THR A 184 -13.31 -13.71 -4.71
C THR A 184 -12.38 -14.74 -4.08
N GLY A 185 -11.17 -14.35 -3.65
CA GLY A 185 -10.17 -15.23 -3.04
C GLY A 185 -10.69 -16.00 -1.82
N PRO A 186 -11.17 -15.33 -0.75
CA PRO A 186 -11.73 -15.98 0.44
C PRO A 186 -12.93 -16.88 0.15
N LEU A 187 -13.79 -16.47 -0.81
CA LEU A 187 -14.93 -17.27 -1.25
C LEU A 187 -14.48 -18.60 -1.88
N LEU A 188 -13.41 -18.57 -2.67
CA LEU A 188 -12.80 -19.74 -3.28
C LEU A 188 -11.88 -20.52 -2.31
N TRP A 189 -11.35 -19.86 -1.30
CA TRP A 189 -10.52 -20.46 -0.25
C TRP A 189 -11.33 -21.36 0.69
N LEU A 190 -12.60 -21.01 0.95
CA LEU A 190 -13.46 -21.80 1.84
C LEU A 190 -13.56 -23.27 1.36
N PRO A 191 -13.17 -24.26 2.19
CA PRO A 191 -13.24 -25.66 1.82
C PRO A 191 -14.70 -26.11 1.70
N ARG A 192 -15.00 -27.03 0.77
CA ARG A 192 -16.34 -27.64 0.60
C ARG A 192 -16.90 -28.24 1.90
N ARG A 193 -16.00 -28.69 2.79
CA ARG A 193 -16.32 -29.12 4.15
C ARG A 193 -15.51 -28.31 5.15
N LEU A 194 -16.20 -27.48 5.93
CA LEU A 194 -15.64 -26.67 7.02
C LEU A 194 -15.32 -27.55 8.24
N THR A 195 -14.30 -28.39 8.13
CA THR A 195 -13.73 -29.10 9.29
C THR A 195 -12.55 -28.32 9.85
N ARG A 196 -12.40 -28.34 11.19
CA ARG A 196 -11.28 -27.69 11.89
C ARG A 196 -9.91 -28.09 11.34
N LYS A 197 -9.76 -29.34 10.92
CA LYS A 197 -8.55 -29.87 10.28
C LYS A 197 -8.23 -29.17 8.96
N ASN A 198 -9.21 -29.11 8.04
CA ASN A 198 -9.04 -28.47 6.74
C ASN A 198 -8.77 -26.97 6.86
N LEU A 199 -9.41 -26.31 7.83
CA LEU A 199 -9.17 -24.89 8.11
C LEU A 199 -7.74 -24.66 8.60
N LYS A 200 -7.28 -25.46 9.57
CA LYS A 200 -5.91 -25.38 10.09
C LYS A 200 -4.88 -25.61 8.98
N GLU A 201 -5.08 -26.63 8.14
CA GLU A 201 -4.17 -26.96 7.04
C GLU A 201 -4.08 -25.88 5.96
N ASN A 202 -5.11 -25.06 5.79
CA ASN A 202 -5.14 -23.95 4.82
C ASN A 202 -4.69 -22.60 5.42
N LEU A 203 -4.63 -22.48 6.75
CA LEU A 203 -4.16 -21.29 7.47
C LEU A 203 -2.66 -21.33 7.80
N VAL A 204 -2.04 -22.52 7.77
CA VAL A 204 -0.62 -22.70 8.09
C VAL A 204 0.16 -23.26 6.91
N PHE A 205 1.45 -22.90 6.85
CA PHE A 205 2.37 -23.47 5.88
C PHE A 205 2.55 -24.96 6.12
N ARG A 206 2.13 -25.78 5.14
CA ARG A 206 2.25 -27.23 5.22
C ARG A 206 3.69 -27.66 4.98
N ARG A 207 4.29 -28.27 6.01
CA ARG A 207 5.60 -28.92 5.92
C ARG A 207 5.44 -30.28 5.22
N GLY A 208 6.35 -30.62 4.30
CA GLY A 208 6.36 -31.92 3.59
C GLY A 208 5.60 -31.98 2.26
N VAL A 209 4.86 -30.94 1.87
CA VAL A 209 4.21 -30.87 0.55
C VAL A 209 5.19 -30.33 -0.49
N ARG A 210 5.28 -30.97 -1.66
CA ARG A 210 6.19 -30.59 -2.76
C ARG A 210 5.40 -30.19 -4.01
N GLY A 211 6.06 -29.44 -4.91
CA GLY A 211 5.50 -29.10 -6.21
C GLY A 211 4.32 -28.10 -6.18
N PRO A 212 3.36 -28.23 -7.11
CA PRO A 212 2.23 -27.28 -7.25
C PRO A 212 1.37 -27.13 -5.99
N ALA A 213 1.18 -28.22 -5.24
CA ALA A 213 0.41 -28.20 -4.01
C ALA A 213 1.04 -27.32 -2.91
N ARG A 214 2.38 -27.20 -2.89
CA ARG A 214 3.08 -26.28 -1.98
C ARG A 214 2.81 -24.82 -2.36
N LYS A 215 2.92 -24.48 -3.64
CA LYS A 215 2.66 -23.12 -4.16
C LYS A 215 1.21 -22.70 -3.87
N LEU A 216 0.26 -23.61 -4.05
CA LEU A 216 -1.14 -23.36 -3.73
C LEU A 216 -1.37 -23.14 -2.23
N ASN A 217 -0.76 -23.95 -1.37
CA ASN A 217 -0.83 -23.73 0.07
C ASN A 217 -0.21 -22.38 0.47
N TRP A 218 0.92 -21.99 -0.12
CA TRP A 218 1.51 -20.67 0.13
C TRP A 218 0.58 -19.54 -0.30
N HIS A 219 -0.05 -19.66 -1.47
CA HIS A 219 -1.03 -18.68 -1.93
C HIS A 219 -2.21 -18.56 -0.97
N TYR A 220 -2.73 -19.68 -0.45
CA TYR A 220 -3.80 -19.68 0.56
C TYR A 220 -3.38 -19.00 1.86
N VAL A 221 -2.21 -19.35 2.39
CA VAL A 221 -1.71 -18.80 3.66
C VAL A 221 -1.40 -17.31 3.49
N VAL A 222 -0.56 -16.93 2.53
CA VAL A 222 -0.22 -15.52 2.32
C VAL A 222 -1.45 -14.70 1.97
N GLY A 223 -2.34 -15.22 1.12
CA GLY A 223 -3.56 -14.55 0.72
C GLY A 223 -4.50 -14.27 1.89
N ILE A 224 -4.74 -15.24 2.78
CA ILE A 224 -5.66 -15.05 3.90
C ILE A 224 -5.06 -14.17 5.02
N TRP A 225 -3.77 -14.31 5.31
CA TRP A 225 -3.09 -13.48 6.31
C TRP A 225 -2.96 -12.02 5.87
N SER A 226 -2.79 -11.79 4.56
CA SER A 226 -2.70 -10.44 4.00
C SER A 226 -4.04 -9.89 3.51
N PHE A 227 -5.15 -10.63 3.62
CA PHE A 227 -6.44 -10.24 3.03
C PHE A 227 -6.93 -8.87 3.52
N VAL A 228 -7.00 -8.69 4.84
CA VAL A 228 -7.50 -7.44 5.46
C VAL A 228 -6.67 -6.22 5.04
N PRO A 229 -5.33 -6.20 5.21
CA PRO A 229 -4.54 -5.03 4.81
C PRO A 229 -4.60 -4.78 3.29
N LEU A 230 -4.61 -5.84 2.46
CA LEU A 230 -4.69 -5.67 1.01
C LEU A 230 -6.04 -5.11 0.56
N VAL A 231 -7.15 -5.49 1.19
CA VAL A 231 -8.47 -4.93 0.90
C VAL A 231 -8.50 -3.44 1.26
N VAL A 232 -8.00 -3.07 2.43
CA VAL A 232 -7.95 -1.66 2.86
C VAL A 232 -7.15 -0.83 1.85
N ILE A 233 -5.93 -1.26 1.51
CA ILE A 233 -5.06 -0.54 0.56
C ILE A 233 -5.66 -0.52 -0.86
N SER A 234 -6.29 -1.59 -1.31
CA SER A 234 -6.90 -1.64 -2.63
C SER A 234 -8.13 -0.72 -2.72
N VAL A 235 -8.99 -0.71 -1.69
CA VAL A 235 -10.15 0.18 -1.63
C VAL A 235 -9.73 1.65 -1.63
N THR A 236 -8.74 2.04 -0.82
CA THR A 236 -8.23 3.42 -0.84
C THR A 236 -7.67 3.78 -2.21
N GLY A 237 -6.93 2.88 -2.86
CA GLY A 237 -6.46 3.05 -4.24
C GLY A 237 -7.60 3.24 -5.25
N VAL A 238 -8.73 2.55 -5.09
CA VAL A 238 -9.89 2.68 -6.01
C VAL A 238 -10.53 4.05 -5.83
N VAL A 239 -10.73 4.48 -4.59
CA VAL A 239 -11.28 5.82 -4.28
C VAL A 239 -10.40 6.93 -4.88
N MET A 240 -9.07 6.82 -4.75
CA MET A 240 -8.13 7.77 -5.35
C MET A 240 -8.10 7.73 -6.89
N SER A 241 -8.36 6.57 -7.48
CA SER A 241 -8.39 6.38 -8.93
C SER A 241 -9.66 6.94 -9.57
N TYR A 242 -10.79 6.90 -8.84
CA TYR A 242 -12.10 7.34 -9.32
C TYR A 242 -12.73 8.35 -8.34
N PRO A 243 -12.39 9.65 -8.44
CA PRO A 243 -12.90 10.68 -7.54
C PRO A 243 -14.42 10.69 -7.37
N GLY A 244 -15.17 10.42 -8.46
CA GLY A 244 -16.64 10.34 -8.42
C GLY A 244 -17.23 9.15 -7.62
N VAL A 245 -16.40 8.21 -7.16
CA VAL A 245 -16.78 7.20 -6.15
C VAL A 245 -16.63 7.78 -4.74
N GLY A 246 -15.59 8.60 -4.51
CA GLY A 246 -15.37 9.31 -3.26
C GLY A 246 -16.58 10.19 -2.91
N ASP A 247 -17.05 11.00 -3.85
CA ASP A 247 -18.17 11.93 -3.66
C ASP A 247 -19.49 11.25 -3.23
N ARG A 248 -19.65 9.94 -3.48
CA ARG A 248 -20.80 9.13 -3.06
C ARG A 248 -20.60 8.39 -1.75
N VAL A 249 -19.35 8.21 -1.31
CA VAL A 249 -19.00 7.49 -0.07
C VAL A 249 -18.83 8.46 1.09
N TYR A 250 -18.31 9.67 0.86
CA TYR A 250 -18.15 10.70 1.90
C TYR A 250 -19.44 11.05 2.68
N PRO A 251 -20.64 11.10 2.06
CA PRO A 251 -21.88 11.42 2.79
C PRO A 251 -22.39 10.31 3.74
N VAL A 252 -21.80 9.11 3.70
CA VAL A 252 -22.26 7.96 4.51
C VAL A 252 -21.44 7.82 5.79
N VAL A 253 -20.29 8.49 5.88
CA VAL A 253 -19.34 8.38 7.00
C VAL A 253 -19.06 9.74 7.67
N GLY A 254 -19.62 10.84 7.14
CA GLY A 254 -19.50 12.20 7.66
C GLY A 254 -20.82 12.94 7.64
#